data_AF-A0A4R6EG19-F1
#
_entry.id   AF-A0A4R6EG19-F1
#
_cell.length_a   1.000
_cell.length_b   1.000
_cell.length_c   1.000
_cell.angle_alpha   90.00
_cell.angle_beta   90.00
_cell.angle_gamma   90.00
#
_symmetry.space_group_name_H-M   'P 1'
#
loop_
_entity.id
_entity.type
_entity.pdbx_description
1 polymer ?
#
loop_
_entity_poly.entity_id
_entity_poly.type
_entity_poly.pdbx_seq_one_letter_code
_entity_poly.pdbx_strand_id
1 'polypeptide(L)'
;MNVAIDRASNDWVLCMDSDEVLDEQTIGFLRALKAGAEPPVNHGWRLSRYWYVLGEEVRTIYPVSSPDFPVRLFNRKHARFNLRPVDDKVEGNIQTFKIEGHVRHDTFWNLHEVFSKLNSYTSRLVKYQNVRPSIGRAVISAVGAFFKWYLFSGAWRKGKVGAVTGLYATLYSFLKYFKAWYAHGTKQGAVIEKHTDSRQV
;
A
#
# COMPACT_ATOMS: atom_id res chain seq x y z
N MET A 1 -10.62 -7.63 -0.71
CA MET A 1 -10.56 -8.31 -2.03
C MET A 1 -11.16 -9.71 -2.03
N ASN A 2 -10.86 -10.60 -1.07
CA ASN A 2 -11.35 -11.99 -1.10
C ASN A 2 -12.87 -12.16 -1.25
N VAL A 3 -13.69 -11.33 -0.60
CA VAL A 3 -15.17 -11.35 -0.76
C VAL A 3 -15.60 -11.18 -2.22
N ALA A 4 -14.93 -10.31 -2.99
CA ALA A 4 -15.24 -10.13 -4.40
C ALA A 4 -14.77 -11.35 -5.23
N ILE A 5 -13.62 -11.92 -4.90
CA ILE A 5 -13.08 -13.11 -5.56
C ILE A 5 -13.99 -14.33 -5.36
N ASP A 6 -14.57 -14.49 -4.17
CA ASP A 6 -15.51 -15.59 -3.88
C ASP A 6 -16.80 -15.47 -4.69
N ARG A 7 -17.21 -14.24 -5.01
CA ARG A 7 -18.39 -13.95 -5.84
C ARG A 7 -18.12 -14.01 -7.34
N ALA A 8 -16.87 -14.19 -7.77
CA ALA A 8 -16.54 -14.32 -9.18
C ALA A 8 -17.12 -15.62 -9.76
N SER A 9 -17.72 -15.53 -10.95
CA SER A 9 -18.27 -16.69 -11.67
C SER A 9 -17.18 -17.58 -12.27
N ASN A 10 -15.98 -17.03 -12.49
CA ASN A 10 -14.84 -17.73 -13.09
C ASN A 10 -13.71 -17.90 -12.06
N ASP A 11 -12.87 -18.91 -12.26
CA ASP A 11 -11.74 -19.18 -11.37
C ASP A 11 -10.53 -18.28 -11.63
N TRP A 12 -10.30 -17.89 -12.88
CA TRP A 12 -9.31 -16.88 -13.24
C TRP A 12 -9.85 -15.48 -12.92
N VAL A 13 -9.14 -14.76 -12.05
CA VAL A 13 -9.55 -13.43 -11.59
C VAL A 13 -8.45 -12.42 -11.85
N LEU A 14 -8.81 -11.29 -12.47
CA LEU A 14 -7.98 -10.09 -12.56
C LEU A 14 -8.50 -9.09 -11.53
N CYS A 15 -7.73 -8.84 -10.48
CA CYS A 15 -8.07 -7.88 -9.44
C CYS A 15 -7.37 -6.56 -9.74
N MET A 16 -8.10 -5.48 -10.01
CA MET A 16 -7.55 -4.14 -10.21
C MET A 16 -8.21 -3.12 -9.30
N ASP A 17 -7.47 -2.08 -8.93
CA ASP A 17 -8.02 -0.96 -8.18
C ASP A 17 -8.72 0.02 -9.15
N SER A 18 -9.70 0.80 -8.67
CA SER A 18 -10.46 1.72 -9.52
C SER A 18 -9.65 2.91 -10.04
N ASP A 19 -8.48 3.16 -9.44
CA ASP A 19 -7.51 4.17 -9.81
C ASP A 19 -6.36 3.62 -10.67
N GLU A 20 -6.49 2.38 -11.16
CA GLU A 20 -5.53 1.73 -12.06
C GLU A 20 -6.03 1.70 -13.51
N VAL A 21 -5.20 2.17 -14.44
CA VAL A 21 -5.48 2.22 -15.88
C VAL A 21 -4.46 1.37 -16.63
N LEU A 22 -4.93 0.38 -17.37
CA LEU A 22 -4.11 -0.50 -18.20
C LEU A 22 -3.71 0.21 -19.51
N ASP A 23 -2.48 0.01 -19.95
CA ASP A 23 -2.07 0.39 -21.30
C ASP A 23 -2.53 -0.62 -22.36
N GLU A 24 -2.48 -0.21 -23.64
CA GLU A 24 -2.87 -1.05 -24.76
C GLU A 24 -2.02 -2.33 -24.87
N GLN A 25 -0.75 -2.29 -24.47
CA GLN A 25 0.12 -3.47 -24.47
C GLN A 25 -0.35 -4.52 -23.45
N THR A 26 -0.67 -4.09 -22.22
CA THR A 26 -1.24 -4.97 -21.19
C THR A 26 -2.58 -5.53 -21.63
N ILE A 27 -3.46 -4.70 -22.22
CA ILE A 27 -4.76 -5.15 -22.74
C ILE A 27 -4.58 -6.18 -23.86
N GLY A 28 -3.64 -5.94 -24.79
CA GLY A 28 -3.29 -6.87 -25.86
C GLY A 28 -2.83 -8.22 -25.32
N PHE A 29 -1.94 -8.21 -24.33
CA PHE A 29 -1.49 -9.43 -23.65
C PHE A 29 -2.66 -10.20 -23.02
N LEU A 30 -3.54 -9.51 -22.27
CA LEU A 30 -4.68 -10.14 -21.62
C LEU A 30 -5.68 -10.74 -22.62
N ARG A 31 -5.91 -10.06 -23.75
CA ARG A 31 -6.76 -10.56 -24.84
C ARG A 31 -6.16 -11.82 -25.47
N ALA A 32 -4.85 -11.82 -25.75
CA ALA A 32 -4.16 -12.98 -26.28
C ALA A 32 -4.19 -14.17 -25.31
N LEU A 33 -3.95 -13.92 -24.02
CA LEU A 33 -4.02 -14.95 -22.98
C LEU A 33 -5.42 -15.57 -22.89
N LYS A 34 -6.47 -14.76 -23.02
CA LYS A 34 -7.86 -15.22 -23.01
C LYS A 34 -8.24 -16.01 -24.27
N ALA A 35 -7.66 -15.66 -25.42
CA ALA A 35 -7.95 -16.33 -26.70
C ALA A 35 -7.14 -17.62 -26.91
N GLY A 36 -6.03 -17.78 -26.19
CA GLY A 36 -5.15 -18.94 -26.27
C GLY A 36 -5.63 -20.15 -25.46
N ALA A 37 -4.76 -21.15 -25.36
CA ALA A 37 -4.97 -22.30 -24.49
C ALA A 37 -4.97 -21.87 -23.01
N GLU A 38 -5.80 -22.55 -22.20
CA GLU A 38 -5.85 -22.25 -20.77
C GLU A 38 -4.47 -22.49 -20.14
N PRO A 39 -3.91 -21.47 -19.45
CA PRO A 39 -2.62 -21.61 -18.81
C PRO A 39 -2.70 -22.55 -17.61
N PRO A 40 -1.57 -23.14 -17.17
CA PRO A 40 -1.52 -23.95 -15.95
C PRO A 40 -2.09 -23.20 -14.74
N VAL A 41 -2.91 -23.88 -13.94
CA VAL A 41 -3.66 -23.31 -12.81
C VAL A 41 -2.77 -22.73 -11.70
N ASN A 42 -1.50 -23.15 -11.65
CA ASN A 42 -0.48 -22.62 -10.76
C ASN A 42 0.24 -21.39 -11.34
N HIS A 43 -0.19 -20.83 -12.48
CA HIS A 43 0.37 -19.60 -13.00
C HIS A 43 -0.33 -18.37 -12.41
N GLY A 44 0.42 -17.29 -12.25
CA GLY A 44 -0.10 -15.96 -11.95
C GLY A 44 0.71 -14.89 -12.67
N TRP A 45 0.11 -13.71 -12.87
CA TRP A 45 0.76 -12.61 -13.57
C TRP A 45 0.82 -11.34 -12.74
N ARG A 46 1.98 -10.69 -12.87
CA ARG A 46 2.35 -9.44 -12.23
C ARG A 46 2.25 -8.30 -13.23
N LEU A 47 1.62 -7.22 -12.82
CA LEU A 47 1.50 -5.99 -13.61
C LEU A 47 2.64 -5.04 -13.27
N SER A 48 3.20 -4.36 -14.26
CA SER A 48 4.19 -3.29 -14.05
C SER A 48 3.46 -2.01 -13.69
N ARG A 49 3.33 -1.71 -12.40
CA ARG A 49 2.53 -0.57 -11.94
C ARG A 49 3.39 0.66 -11.71
N TYR A 50 3.04 1.74 -12.39
CA TYR A 50 3.67 3.06 -12.32
C TYR A 50 2.81 4.02 -11.52
N TRP A 51 3.43 4.67 -10.55
CA TRP A 51 2.75 5.53 -9.60
C TRP A 51 2.72 6.98 -10.08
N TYR A 52 1.53 7.58 -10.04
CA TYR A 52 1.29 8.98 -10.36
C TYR A 52 0.78 9.72 -9.13
N VAL A 53 1.36 10.89 -8.88
CA VAL A 53 1.00 11.78 -7.76
C VAL A 53 0.77 13.16 -8.34
N LEU A 54 -0.42 13.72 -8.11
CA LEU A 54 -0.84 15.02 -8.65
C LEU A 54 -0.69 15.09 -10.18
N GLY A 55 -0.96 13.98 -10.87
CA GLY A 55 -0.87 13.87 -12.32
C GLY A 55 0.53 13.63 -12.89
N GLU A 56 1.59 13.64 -12.08
CA GLU A 56 2.97 13.38 -12.52
C GLU A 56 3.47 11.99 -12.09
N GLU A 57 4.21 11.33 -12.98
CA GLU A 57 4.85 10.06 -12.68
C GLU A 57 5.99 10.25 -11.66
N VAL A 58 5.95 9.47 -10.59
CA VAL A 58 6.96 9.48 -9.53
C VAL A 58 7.77 8.21 -9.53
N ARG A 59 9.07 8.34 -9.24
CA ARG A 59 9.97 7.19 -9.06
C ARG A 59 9.79 6.52 -7.70
N THR A 60 9.37 7.28 -6.70
CA THR A 60 9.26 6.80 -5.31
C THR A 60 8.13 7.50 -4.59
N ILE A 61 7.35 6.73 -3.84
CA ILE A 61 6.27 7.20 -2.96
C ILE A 61 6.30 6.29 -1.74
N TYR A 62 6.59 6.81 -0.54
CA TYR A 62 6.76 5.96 0.64
C TYR A 62 5.57 5.01 0.86
N PRO A 63 5.79 3.69 1.07
CA PRO A 63 7.06 2.95 1.12
C PRO A 63 7.45 2.25 -0.20
N VAL A 64 6.81 2.60 -1.31
CA VAL A 64 6.91 1.96 -2.63
C VAL A 64 7.94 2.66 -3.53
N SER A 65 8.72 1.85 -4.26
CA SER A 65 9.48 2.31 -5.42
C SER A 65 8.69 1.99 -6.68
N SER A 66 8.59 2.96 -7.58
CA SER A 66 7.91 2.83 -8.87
C SER A 66 8.94 2.48 -9.96
N PRO A 67 8.62 1.54 -10.88
CA PRO A 67 7.44 0.70 -10.86
C PRO A 67 7.52 -0.40 -9.80
N ASP A 68 6.36 -0.84 -9.30
CA ASP A 68 6.24 -2.08 -8.54
C ASP A 68 5.51 -3.16 -9.34
N PHE A 69 5.49 -4.39 -8.80
CA PHE A 69 5.02 -5.56 -9.54
C PHE A 69 4.04 -6.42 -8.73
N PRO A 70 2.83 -5.92 -8.42
CA PRO A 70 1.81 -6.70 -7.73
C PRO A 70 1.30 -7.85 -8.61
N VAL A 71 1.06 -9.02 -8.01
CA VAL A 71 0.31 -10.11 -8.67
C VAL A 71 -1.16 -9.70 -8.72
N ARG A 72 -1.73 -9.67 -9.92
CA ARG A 72 -3.08 -9.13 -10.16
C ARG A 72 -3.99 -10.12 -10.90
N LEU A 73 -3.41 -11.00 -11.72
CA LEU A 73 -4.13 -12.09 -12.39
C LEU A 73 -3.67 -13.44 -11.85
N PHE A 74 -4.59 -14.27 -11.38
CA PHE A 74 -4.29 -15.60 -10.85
C PHE A 74 -5.55 -16.47 -10.81
N ASN A 75 -5.36 -17.78 -10.63
CA ASN A 75 -6.47 -18.70 -10.36
C ASN A 75 -6.81 -18.68 -8.86
N ARG A 76 -8.05 -18.32 -8.52
CA ARG A 76 -8.51 -18.15 -7.12
C ARG A 76 -8.47 -19.43 -6.28
N LYS A 77 -8.41 -20.61 -6.91
CA LYS A 77 -8.28 -21.89 -6.19
C LYS A 77 -6.84 -22.15 -5.71
N HIS A 78 -5.85 -21.50 -6.34
CA HIS A 78 -4.43 -21.71 -6.07
C HIS A 78 -3.73 -20.52 -5.38
N ALA A 79 -4.33 -19.33 -5.46
CA ALA A 79 -3.83 -18.14 -4.78
C ALA A 79 -4.97 -17.26 -4.27
N ARG A 80 -4.71 -16.54 -3.18
CA ARG A 80 -5.66 -15.63 -2.51
C ARG A 80 -4.94 -14.43 -1.92
N PHE A 81 -5.66 -13.34 -1.67
CA PHE A 81 -5.10 -12.26 -0.87
C PHE A 81 -4.96 -12.73 0.57
N ASN A 82 -3.85 -12.35 1.21
CA ASN A 82 -3.67 -12.56 2.64
C ASN A 82 -4.77 -11.86 3.45
N LEU A 83 -4.96 -12.31 4.69
CA LEU A 83 -5.92 -11.71 5.62
C LEU A 83 -5.29 -10.58 6.43
N ARG A 84 -4.21 -9.97 5.93
CA ARG A 84 -3.53 -8.91 6.65
C ARG A 84 -4.40 -7.66 6.60
N PRO A 85 -4.55 -6.93 7.73
CA PRO A 85 -5.36 -5.71 7.77
C PRO A 85 -4.70 -4.52 7.08
N VAL A 86 -3.40 -4.64 6.78
CA VAL A 86 -2.56 -3.68 6.08
C VAL A 86 -1.62 -4.47 5.17
N ASP A 87 -1.36 -3.97 3.97
CA ASP A 87 -0.51 -4.57 2.94
C ASP A 87 -1.06 -5.88 2.32
N ASP A 88 -2.19 -5.73 1.63
CA ASP A 88 -2.81 -6.80 0.83
C ASP A 88 -1.80 -7.37 -0.19
N LYS A 89 -1.55 -8.67 -0.09
CA LYS A 89 -0.66 -9.40 -1.01
C LYS A 89 -1.28 -10.72 -1.40
N VAL A 90 -1.16 -11.09 -2.67
CA VAL A 90 -1.53 -12.42 -3.14
C VAL A 90 -0.50 -13.45 -2.65
N GLU A 91 -0.97 -14.47 -1.97
CA GLU A 91 -0.22 -15.61 -1.43
C GLU A 91 -0.82 -16.91 -1.99
N GLY A 92 0.03 -17.90 -2.25
CA GLY A 92 -0.37 -19.17 -2.84
C GLY A 92 0.80 -19.92 -3.44
N ASN A 93 0.60 -21.19 -3.77
CA ASN A 93 1.60 -22.00 -4.47
C ASN A 93 1.48 -21.75 -5.99
N ILE A 94 1.96 -20.59 -6.42
CA ILE A 94 1.91 -20.15 -7.81
C ILE A 94 3.28 -19.70 -8.34
N GLN A 95 3.52 -19.98 -9.61
CA GLN A 95 4.62 -19.41 -10.38
C GLN A 95 4.16 -18.10 -11.02
N THR A 96 4.89 -17.02 -10.77
CA THR A 96 4.50 -15.69 -11.25
C THR A 96 5.31 -15.24 -12.46
N PHE A 97 4.62 -14.70 -13.46
CA PHE A 97 5.19 -14.11 -14.68
C PHE A 97 4.90 -12.61 -14.71
N LYS A 98 5.69 -11.84 -15.46
CA LYS A 98 5.44 -10.40 -15.65
C LYS A 98 4.70 -10.19 -16.97
N ILE A 99 3.61 -9.42 -16.94
CA ILE A 99 2.90 -9.00 -18.15
C ILE A 99 3.71 -7.90 -18.84
N GLU A 100 3.76 -7.94 -20.17
CA GLU A 100 4.28 -6.84 -20.97
C GLU A 100 3.34 -5.63 -20.95
N GLY A 101 3.91 -4.44 -20.97
CA GLY A 101 3.16 -3.19 -20.80
C GLY A 101 3.22 -2.66 -19.37
N HIS A 102 2.33 -1.72 -19.08
CA HIS A 102 2.28 -1.02 -17.80
C HIS A 102 0.87 -0.63 -17.36
N VAL A 103 0.76 -0.39 -16.05
CA VAL A 103 -0.45 0.07 -15.39
C VAL A 103 -0.17 1.39 -14.73
N ARG A 104 -0.88 2.44 -15.14
CA ARG A 104 -0.85 3.73 -14.47
C ARG A 104 -1.73 3.63 -13.22
N HIS A 105 -1.19 4.01 -12.07
CA HIS A 105 -1.92 4.09 -10.80
C HIS A 105 -1.92 5.53 -10.31
N ASP A 106 -3.09 6.17 -10.29
CA ASP A 106 -3.26 7.54 -9.83
C ASP A 106 -3.60 7.60 -8.34
N THR A 107 -2.57 7.66 -7.49
CA THR A 107 -2.76 7.51 -6.03
C THR A 107 -3.37 8.73 -5.36
N PHE A 108 -2.98 9.92 -5.80
CA PHE A 108 -3.42 11.18 -5.21
C PHE A 108 -3.73 12.21 -6.30
N TRP A 109 -4.97 12.69 -6.34
CA TRP A 109 -5.41 13.72 -7.29
C TRP A 109 -5.15 15.14 -6.78
N ASN A 110 -5.20 15.35 -5.47
CA ASN A 110 -5.02 16.65 -4.84
C ASN A 110 -4.36 16.54 -3.46
N LEU A 111 -3.95 17.67 -2.89
CA LEU A 111 -3.29 17.70 -1.56
C LEU A 111 -4.22 17.22 -0.43
N HIS A 112 -5.53 17.48 -0.53
CA HIS A 112 -6.48 17.02 0.49
C HIS A 112 -6.47 15.48 0.59
N GLU A 113 -6.47 14.78 -0.54
CA GLU A 113 -6.34 13.32 -0.57
C GLU A 113 -5.03 12.82 0.00
N VAL A 114 -3.90 13.49 -0.29
CA VAL A 114 -2.58 13.15 0.26
C VAL A 114 -2.65 13.11 1.79
N PHE A 115 -3.15 14.18 2.42
CA PHE A 115 -3.23 14.27 3.88
C PHE A 115 -4.33 13.37 4.48
N SER A 116 -5.46 13.21 3.80
CA SER A 116 -6.54 12.32 4.23
C SER A 116 -6.08 10.85 4.26
N LYS A 117 -5.46 10.37 3.17
CA LYS A 117 -4.90 9.01 3.08
C LYS A 117 -3.73 8.84 4.07
N LEU A 118 -2.84 9.81 4.20
CA LEU A 118 -1.77 9.81 5.21
C LEU A 118 -2.33 9.56 6.62
N ASN A 119 -3.37 10.31 7.00
CA ASN A 119 -4.00 10.18 8.31
C ASN A 119 -4.67 8.82 8.48
N SER A 120 -5.46 8.39 7.49
CA SER A 120 -6.18 7.12 7.50
C SER A 120 -5.23 5.91 7.58
N TYR A 121 -4.19 5.87 6.75
CA TYR A 121 -3.23 4.77 6.68
C TYR A 121 -2.43 4.65 7.97
N THR A 122 -1.91 5.75 8.50
CA THR A 122 -1.17 5.73 9.77
C THR A 122 -2.05 5.34 10.96
N SER A 123 -3.32 5.77 10.99
CA SER A 123 -4.27 5.32 12.01
C SER A 123 -4.60 3.83 11.89
N ARG A 124 -4.84 3.33 10.67
CA ARG A 124 -5.11 1.91 10.40
C ARG A 124 -3.91 1.04 10.80
N LEU A 125 -2.70 1.48 10.44
CA LEU A 125 -1.45 0.81 10.80
C LEU A 125 -1.32 0.65 12.32
N VAL A 126 -1.50 1.72 13.08
CA VAL A 126 -1.40 1.67 14.56
C VAL A 126 -2.51 0.84 15.19
N LYS A 127 -3.70 0.82 14.58
CA LYS A 127 -4.82 0.00 15.08
C LYS A 127 -4.57 -1.50 14.94
N TYR A 128 -3.98 -1.92 13.82
CA TYR A 128 -3.90 -3.34 13.45
C TYR A 128 -2.50 -3.94 13.48
N GLN A 129 -1.45 -3.14 13.59
CA GLN A 129 -0.08 -3.60 13.75
C GLN A 129 0.51 -3.12 15.08
N ASN A 130 1.34 -3.96 15.69
CA ASN A 130 2.03 -3.62 16.92
C ASN A 130 3.23 -2.71 16.62
N VAL A 131 2.99 -1.40 16.56
CA VAL A 131 4.04 -0.38 16.41
C VAL A 131 4.57 -0.01 17.78
N ARG A 132 5.87 -0.20 18.01
CA ARG A 132 6.50 0.17 19.29
C ARG A 132 6.36 1.69 19.55
N PRO A 133 5.73 2.11 20.66
CA PRO A 133 5.48 3.52 20.95
C PRO A 133 6.79 4.23 21.30
N SER A 134 7.12 5.33 20.60
CA SER A 134 8.26 6.18 20.95
C SER A 134 8.26 7.50 20.16
N ILE A 135 8.24 8.64 20.87
CA ILE A 135 8.40 9.97 20.24
C ILE A 135 9.80 10.15 19.66
N GLY A 136 10.85 9.74 20.40
CA GLY A 136 12.23 9.83 19.90
C GLY A 136 12.40 9.08 18.59
N ARG A 137 11.83 7.87 18.48
CA ARG A 137 11.80 7.10 17.23
C ARG A 137 10.97 7.79 16.15
N ALA A 138 9.88 8.46 16.49
CA ALA A 138 9.09 9.24 15.54
C ALA A 138 9.96 10.30 14.86
N VAL A 139 10.65 11.13 15.63
CA VAL A 139 11.52 12.21 15.12
C VAL A 139 12.68 11.63 14.30
N ILE A 140 13.43 10.67 14.85
CA ILE A 140 14.56 10.05 14.14
C ILE A 140 14.10 9.41 12.82
N SER A 141 12.94 8.75 12.81
CA SER A 141 12.42 8.12 11.61
C SER A 141 11.94 9.12 10.56
N ALA A 142 11.40 10.27 10.96
CA ALA A 142 11.04 11.35 10.05
C ALA A 142 12.27 11.94 9.37
N VAL A 143 13.32 12.21 10.14
CA VAL A 143 14.60 12.70 9.61
C VAL A 143 15.19 11.68 8.64
N GLY A 144 15.28 10.41 9.05
CA GLY A 144 15.76 9.34 8.17
C GLY A 144 14.91 9.16 6.91
N ALA A 145 13.59 9.30 7.01
CA ALA A 145 12.69 9.23 5.86
C ALA A 145 12.87 10.42 4.90
N PHE A 146 13.08 11.63 5.41
CA PHE A 146 13.40 12.80 4.59
C PHE A 146 14.66 12.55 3.76
N PHE A 147 15.78 12.19 4.40
CA PHE A 147 17.03 11.95 3.67
C PHE A 147 16.90 10.80 2.67
N LYS A 148 16.25 9.70 3.04
CA LYS A 148 16.07 8.54 2.16
C LYS A 148 15.16 8.82 0.97
N TRP A 149 13.97 9.36 1.22
CA TRP A 149 12.88 9.44 0.24
C TRP A 149 12.76 10.78 -0.46
N TYR A 150 13.38 11.84 0.07
CA TYR A 150 13.45 13.13 -0.61
C TYR A 150 14.82 13.35 -1.26
N LEU A 151 15.90 13.23 -0.48
CA LEU A 151 17.26 13.55 -0.95
C LEU A 151 17.88 12.43 -1.80
N PHE A 152 18.05 11.24 -1.23
CA PHE A 152 18.75 10.13 -1.88
C PHE A 152 17.96 9.47 -3.01
N SER A 153 16.63 9.45 -2.94
CA SER A 153 15.78 8.99 -4.04
C SER A 153 15.82 9.92 -5.26
N GLY A 154 16.27 11.17 -5.08
CA GLY A 154 16.22 12.22 -6.09
C GLY A 154 14.82 12.83 -6.28
N ALA A 155 13.89 12.64 -5.34
CA ALA A 155 12.53 13.19 -5.46
C ALA A 155 12.53 14.72 -5.59
N TRP A 156 13.49 15.42 -4.97
CA TRP A 156 13.66 16.88 -5.12
C TRP A 156 13.77 17.36 -6.58
N ARG A 157 14.21 16.49 -7.51
CA ARG A 157 14.28 16.80 -8.94
C ARG A 157 12.91 16.91 -9.63
N LYS A 158 11.85 16.43 -8.97
CA LYS A 158 10.45 16.48 -9.44
C LYS A 158 9.70 17.72 -8.93
N GLY A 159 10.41 18.77 -8.54
CA GLY A 159 9.82 20.06 -8.15
C GLY A 159 8.73 19.94 -7.08
N LYS A 160 7.53 20.46 -7.38
CA LYS A 160 6.39 20.48 -6.45
C LYS A 160 5.94 19.08 -6.04
N VAL A 161 5.83 18.15 -6.99
CA VAL A 161 5.42 16.77 -6.70
C VAL A 161 6.46 16.06 -5.85
N GLY A 162 7.74 16.31 -6.13
CA GLY A 162 8.86 15.86 -5.30
C GLY A 162 8.78 16.33 -3.85
N ALA A 163 8.46 17.60 -3.63
CA ALA A 163 8.26 18.16 -2.29
C ALA A 163 7.09 17.49 -1.57
N VAL A 164 5.97 17.24 -2.28
CA VAL A 164 4.79 16.57 -1.72
C VAL A 164 5.09 15.13 -1.32
N THR A 165 5.75 14.34 -2.18
CA THR A 165 6.08 12.94 -1.85
C THR A 165 7.13 12.83 -0.75
N GLY A 166 8.10 13.74 -0.71
CA GLY A 166 9.07 13.87 0.38
C GLY A 166 8.39 14.19 1.71
N LEU A 167 7.53 15.22 1.73
CA LEU A 167 6.76 15.60 2.92
C LEU A 167 5.86 14.46 3.39
N TYR A 168 5.17 13.79 2.46
CA TYR A 168 4.34 12.62 2.77
C TYR A 168 5.18 11.52 3.44
N ALA A 169 6.36 11.19 2.92
CA ALA A 169 7.24 10.17 3.51
C ALA A 169 7.69 10.51 4.93
N THR A 170 8.07 11.77 5.15
CA THR A 170 8.48 12.29 6.46
C THR A 170 7.33 12.23 7.46
N LEU A 171 6.17 12.79 7.09
CA LEU A 171 4.99 12.83 7.96
C LEU A 171 4.46 11.42 8.24
N TYR A 172 4.44 10.52 7.26
CA TYR A 172 4.00 9.15 7.47
C TYR A 172 4.88 8.45 8.50
N SER A 173 6.20 8.60 8.35
CA SER A 173 7.18 8.00 9.25
C SER A 173 7.08 8.56 10.67
N PHE A 174 6.83 9.86 10.82
CA PHE A 174 6.55 10.47 12.12
C PHE A 174 5.23 9.95 12.73
N LEU A 175 4.12 10.11 11.99
CA LEU A 175 2.77 9.89 12.50
C LEU A 175 2.53 8.45 12.94
N LYS A 176 3.12 7.45 12.28
CA LYS A 176 2.96 6.05 12.72
C LYS A 176 3.46 5.81 14.13
N TYR A 177 4.61 6.39 14.50
CA TYR A 177 5.17 6.22 15.85
C TYR A 177 4.54 7.18 16.85
N PHE A 178 4.21 8.40 16.42
CA PHE A 178 3.55 9.40 17.25
C PHE A 178 2.15 8.94 17.69
N LYS A 179 1.34 8.44 16.75
CA LYS A 179 0.02 7.88 17.06
C LYS A 179 0.11 6.63 17.93
N ALA A 180 1.09 5.76 17.69
CA ALA A 180 1.32 4.59 18.53
C ALA A 180 1.67 4.99 19.97
N TRP A 181 2.52 6.00 20.14
CA TRP A 181 2.86 6.57 21.45
C TRP A 181 1.62 7.14 22.16
N TYR A 182 0.83 7.97 21.47
CA TYR A 182 -0.39 8.55 22.05
C TYR A 182 -1.43 7.48 22.43
N ALA A 183 -1.64 6.49 21.57
CA ALA A 183 -2.56 5.38 21.83
C ALA A 183 -2.11 4.49 23.00
N HIS A 184 -0.81 4.38 23.25
CA HIS A 184 -0.28 3.63 24.39
C HIS A 184 -0.50 4.38 25.72
N GLY A 185 -0.23 5.68 25.75
CA GLY A 185 -0.44 6.51 26.94
C GLY A 185 -1.92 6.58 27.37
N THR A 186 -2.84 6.66 26.40
CA THR A 186 -4.29 6.65 26.66
C THR A 186 -4.79 5.28 27.13
N LYS A 187 -4.28 4.17 26.59
CA LYS A 187 -4.59 2.82 27.11
C LYS A 187 -4.10 2.61 28.54
N GLN A 188 -2.90 3.10 28.88
CA GLN A 188 -2.42 3.04 30.26
C GLN A 188 -3.23 3.92 31.21
N GLY A 189 -3.60 5.14 30.80
CA GLY A 189 -4.48 6.01 31.58
C GLY A 189 -5.85 5.38 31.87
N ALA A 190 -6.50 4.80 30.86
CA ALA A 190 -7.79 4.12 31.02
C ALA A 190 -7.71 2.84 31.89
N VAL A 191 -6.58 2.13 31.87
CA VAL A 191 -6.34 0.96 32.75
C VAL A 191 -6.09 1.41 34.19
N ILE A 192 -5.38 2.52 34.40
CA ILE A 192 -5.14 3.11 35.73
C ILE A 192 -6.45 3.65 36.33
N GLU A 193 -7.30 4.33 35.57
CA GLU A 193 -8.62 4.79 36.03
C GLU A 193 -9.52 3.60 36.45
N LYS A 194 -9.62 2.54 35.64
CA LYS A 194 -10.38 1.33 36.01
C LYS A 194 -9.86 0.62 37.25
N HIS A 195 -8.54 0.63 37.48
CA HIS A 195 -7.94 0.05 38.68
C HIS A 195 -8.14 0.92 39.94
N THR A 196 -8.39 2.21 39.77
CA THR A 196 -8.62 3.16 40.87
C THR A 196 -10.08 3.09 41.33
N ASP A 197 -11.03 2.96 40.40
CA ASP A 197 -12.47 2.81 40.72
C ASP A 197 -12.79 1.44 41.37
N SER A 198 -12.06 0.38 41.02
CA SER A 198 -12.28 -0.96 41.60
C SER A 198 -11.67 -1.17 42.99
N ARG A 199 -10.98 -0.16 43.55
CA ARG A 199 -10.43 -0.18 44.91
C ARG A 199 -11.19 0.72 45.89
N GLN A 200 -12.32 1.30 45.49
CA GLN A 200 -13.17 2.16 46.34
C GLN A 200 -14.53 1.53 46.72
N VAL A 201 -14.64 0.20 46.71
CA VAL A 201 -15.85 -0.52 47.18
C VAL A 201 -15.52 -1.43 48.34
#